data_AF-A0A7W8M5J7-F1
#
_entry.id   AF-A0A7W8M5J7-F1
#
_cell.length_a   1.000
_cell.length_b   1.000
_cell.length_c   1.000
_cell.angle_alpha   90.00
_cell.angle_beta   90.00
_cell.angle_gamma   90.00
#
_symmetry.space_group_name_H-M   'P 1'
#
loop_
_entity.id
_entity.type
_entity.pdbx_description
1 polymer ?
#
loop_
_entity_poly.entity_id
_entity_poly.type
_entity_poly.pdbx_seq_one_letter_code
_entity_poly.pdbx_strand_id
1 'polypeptide(L)'
;MKQGIKKAVGSLFFSAGLIALLVVLSMIFIPKNNMKAFGMEDVPANGILGEKADTIDVVIVGDSESYSSFSPMQMWEQQGFTSYVCGTPGQYLYQSETFLEKAFENQKPSVVVLETNAIYRKMSPSAAVMNTVENMFSIFRYHDRWKSMGSDDFLKPVNYTWTDDMKGYRYNNAVDQAPTKEYMIPTDQAAPIEALNEEYVKNMAEFCRENGVAFLLVSTPSTVNWNYSRHNGIEALAKEYNIPYIDMNLMRQEIPIDWTKDTRDQGDHLNHSGAVKVSSWFGKFVKEKFSLKDRRQDSSYSQWNDALGRYKKTVGEV
;
A
#
# COMPACT_ATOMS: atom_id res chain seq x y z
N MET A 1 13.68 -34.16 38.57
CA MET A 1 13.34 -32.72 38.66
C MET A 1 14.53 -31.79 38.38
N LYS A 2 15.64 -31.82 39.12
CA LYS A 2 16.78 -30.87 38.96
C LYS A 2 17.44 -30.86 37.57
N GLN A 3 17.55 -32.01 36.90
CA GLN A 3 18.16 -32.08 35.56
C GLN A 3 17.23 -31.53 34.46
N GLY A 4 15.91 -31.73 34.61
CA GLY A 4 14.90 -31.14 33.71
C GLY A 4 14.89 -29.61 33.82
N ILE A 5 14.97 -29.08 35.03
CA ILE A 5 15.07 -27.63 35.28
C ILE A 5 16.35 -27.05 34.67
N LYS A 6 17.51 -27.71 34.84
CA LYS A 6 18.77 -27.25 34.23
C LYS A 6 18.70 -27.24 32.70
N LYS A 7 18.11 -28.27 32.08
CA LYS A 7 17.92 -28.30 30.61
C LYS A 7 16.98 -27.20 30.13
N ALA A 8 15.85 -26.99 30.82
CA ALA A 8 14.91 -25.93 30.50
C ALA A 8 15.56 -24.53 30.59
N VAL A 9 16.32 -24.28 31.66
CA VAL A 9 17.08 -23.03 31.83
C VAL A 9 18.13 -22.85 30.72
N GLY A 10 18.86 -23.92 30.38
CA GLY A 10 19.82 -23.89 29.27
C GLY A 10 19.16 -23.57 27.92
N SER A 11 18.02 -24.18 27.61
CA SER A 11 17.24 -23.87 26.40
C SER A 11 16.77 -22.42 26.38
N LEU A 12 16.32 -21.87 27.51
CA LEU A 12 15.91 -20.46 27.61
C LEU A 12 17.07 -19.51 27.33
N PHE A 13 18.24 -19.75 27.91
CA PHE A 13 19.43 -18.93 27.62
C PHE A 13 19.88 -19.03 26.17
N PHE A 14 19.83 -20.22 25.57
CA PHE A 14 20.12 -20.40 24.16
C PHE A 14 19.15 -19.61 23.28
N SER A 15 17.84 -19.75 23.50
CA SER A 15 16.82 -19.03 22.73
C SER A 15 16.95 -17.51 22.87
N ALA A 16 17.19 -17.01 24.09
CA ALA A 16 17.43 -15.59 24.32
C ALA A 16 18.68 -15.09 23.59
N GLY A 17 19.77 -15.86 23.63
CA GLY A 17 21.00 -15.56 22.89
C GLY A 17 20.79 -15.56 21.37
N LEU A 18 20.03 -16.51 20.84
CA LEU A 18 19.69 -16.58 19.42
C LEU A 18 18.82 -15.39 19.00
N ILE A 19 17.80 -15.03 19.78
CA ILE A 19 16.97 -13.85 19.50
C ILE A 19 17.82 -12.58 19.51
N ALA A 20 18.69 -12.40 20.51
CA ALA A 20 19.58 -11.24 20.57
C ALA A 20 20.51 -11.17 19.34
N LEU A 21 21.05 -12.31 18.91
CA LEU A 21 21.86 -12.39 17.68
C LEU A 21 21.04 -12.01 16.44
N LEU A 22 19.82 -12.53 16.29
CA LEU A 22 18.95 -12.20 15.17
C LEU A 22 18.57 -10.72 15.14
N VAL A 23 18.31 -10.09 16.29
CA VAL A 23 18.06 -8.64 16.39
C VAL A 23 19.29 -7.85 15.96
N VAL A 24 20.48 -8.20 16.46
CA VAL A 24 21.74 -7.54 16.07
C VAL A 24 21.99 -7.67 14.58
N LEU A 25 21.86 -8.88 14.04
CA LEU A 25 22.02 -9.11 12.62
C LEU A 25 20.97 -8.34 11.80
N SER A 26 19.72 -8.26 12.25
CA SER A 26 18.66 -7.47 11.60
C SER A 26 19.01 -5.98 11.57
N MET A 27 19.57 -5.42 12.65
CA MET A 27 20.04 -4.03 12.67
C MET A 27 21.16 -3.76 11.66
N ILE A 28 22.00 -4.75 11.38
CA ILE A 28 23.09 -4.64 10.40
C ILE A 28 22.55 -4.84 8.97
N PHE A 29 21.69 -5.84 8.76
CA PHE A 29 21.17 -6.25 7.45
C PHE A 29 20.00 -5.41 6.95
N ILE A 30 19.37 -4.57 7.79
CA ILE A 30 18.39 -3.61 7.30
C ILE A 30 19.06 -2.54 6.41
N PRO A 31 18.48 -2.20 5.24
CA PRO A 31 18.98 -1.11 4.40
C PRO A 31 19.07 0.21 5.18
N LYS A 32 20.24 0.85 5.13
CA LYS A 32 20.48 2.12 5.83
C LYS A 32 19.81 3.33 5.18
N ASN A 33 19.24 3.13 3.99
CA ASN A 33 18.42 4.10 3.28
C ASN A 33 17.37 3.35 2.44
N ASN A 34 16.36 4.04 1.93
CA ASN A 34 15.21 3.48 1.24
C ASN A 34 15.38 3.44 -0.29
N MET A 35 16.61 3.62 -0.79
CA MET A 35 16.95 3.47 -2.20
C MET A 35 17.51 2.07 -2.53
N LYS A 36 17.34 1.66 -3.79
CA LYS A 36 17.85 0.38 -4.32
C LYS A 36 19.36 0.21 -4.11
N ALA A 37 20.14 1.29 -4.19
CA ALA A 37 21.59 1.27 -3.98
C ALA A 37 21.98 0.77 -2.58
N PHE A 38 21.08 0.84 -1.61
CA PHE A 38 21.27 0.34 -0.25
C PHE A 38 20.65 -1.05 -0.04
N GLY A 39 20.13 -1.69 -1.09
CA GLY A 39 19.45 -2.99 -1.01
C GLY A 39 18.00 -2.92 -0.55
N MET A 40 17.36 -1.75 -0.60
CA MET A 40 15.93 -1.64 -0.34
C MET A 40 15.13 -2.33 -1.44
N GLU A 41 14.21 -3.20 -1.03
CA GLU A 41 13.20 -3.82 -1.87
C GLU A 41 11.97 -2.90 -1.98
N ASP A 42 11.17 -3.05 -3.03
CA ASP A 42 9.93 -2.28 -3.24
C ASP A 42 10.10 -0.78 -3.03
N VAL A 43 11.18 -0.22 -3.58
CA VAL A 43 11.61 1.17 -3.37
C VAL A 43 10.46 2.18 -3.47
N PRO A 44 9.59 2.16 -4.50
CA PRO A 44 8.48 3.11 -4.58
C PRO A 44 7.49 2.99 -3.40
N ALA A 45 7.14 1.78 -2.96
CA ALA A 45 6.23 1.59 -1.83
C ALA A 45 6.88 1.98 -0.49
N ASN A 46 8.19 1.75 -0.34
CA ASN A 46 8.97 2.19 0.83
C ASN A 46 9.44 3.66 0.75
N GLY A 47 9.08 4.42 -0.30
CA GLY A 47 9.44 5.84 -0.40
C GLY A 47 8.74 6.71 0.64
N ILE A 48 7.61 6.26 1.19
CA ILE A 48 6.92 6.92 2.32
C ILE A 48 7.82 7.07 3.55
N LEU A 49 8.78 6.16 3.74
CA LEU A 49 9.69 6.17 4.88
C LEU A 49 10.63 7.38 4.86
N GLY A 50 10.87 7.98 3.69
CA GLY A 50 11.65 9.21 3.56
C GLY A 50 10.82 10.49 3.64
N GLU A 51 9.49 10.40 3.71
CA GLU A 51 8.63 11.57 3.88
C GLU A 51 8.81 12.17 5.28
N LYS A 52 8.63 13.49 5.38
CA LYS A 52 8.71 14.19 6.67
C LYS A 52 7.65 13.65 7.63
N ALA A 53 7.99 13.60 8.92
CA ALA A 53 7.11 13.07 9.95
C ALA A 53 5.76 13.79 9.99
N ASP A 54 4.68 13.03 10.16
CA ASP A 54 3.30 13.53 10.28
C ASP A 54 2.87 14.49 9.14
N THR A 55 3.33 14.22 7.91
CA THR A 55 2.97 15.04 6.73
C THR A 55 2.02 14.38 5.75
N ILE A 56 1.82 13.06 5.79
CA ILE A 56 0.92 12.34 4.87
C ILE A 56 -0.50 12.28 5.44
N ASP A 57 -1.48 12.84 4.72
CA ASP A 57 -2.89 12.88 5.13
C ASP A 57 -3.62 11.56 4.79
N VAL A 58 -3.24 10.89 3.70
CA VAL A 58 -3.88 9.65 3.19
C VAL A 58 -2.84 8.59 2.84
N VAL A 59 -2.97 7.39 3.40
CA VAL A 59 -2.15 6.23 3.01
C VAL A 59 -3.01 5.24 2.24
N ILE A 60 -2.52 4.79 1.08
CA ILE A 60 -3.19 3.81 0.23
C ILE A 60 -2.31 2.56 0.17
N VAL A 61 -2.83 1.42 0.59
CA VAL A 61 -2.17 0.10 0.49
C VAL A 61 -2.93 -0.77 -0.48
N GLY A 62 -2.23 -1.59 -1.26
CA GLY A 62 -2.86 -2.46 -2.25
C GLY A 62 -1.85 -2.97 -3.27
N ASP A 63 -2.33 -3.68 -4.29
CA ASP A 63 -1.45 -4.22 -5.32
C ASP A 63 -1.32 -3.27 -6.52
N SER A 64 -1.15 -3.82 -7.72
CA SER A 64 -1.01 -3.06 -8.95
C SER A 64 -2.22 -2.24 -9.33
N GLU A 65 -3.40 -2.62 -8.86
CA GLU A 65 -4.62 -1.85 -9.03
C GLU A 65 -4.53 -0.50 -8.31
N SER A 66 -3.92 -0.48 -7.12
CA SER A 66 -3.76 0.75 -6.33
C SER A 66 -2.82 1.76 -7.01
N TYR A 67 -1.60 1.35 -7.36
CA TYR A 67 -0.61 2.27 -7.95
C TYR A 67 -0.90 2.64 -9.40
N SER A 68 -1.83 1.95 -10.06
CA SER A 68 -2.24 2.27 -11.44
C SER A 68 -3.42 3.21 -11.46
N SER A 69 -4.25 3.21 -10.41
CA SER A 69 -5.51 3.96 -10.36
C SER A 69 -5.41 5.27 -9.57
N PHE A 70 -4.63 5.29 -8.48
CA PHE A 70 -4.48 6.47 -7.63
C PHE A 70 -3.19 7.23 -7.96
N SER A 71 -3.34 8.48 -8.38
CA SER A 71 -2.24 9.42 -8.63
C SER A 71 -2.20 10.49 -7.55
N PRO A 72 -1.32 10.38 -6.55
CA PRO A 72 -1.17 11.38 -5.51
C PRO A 72 -0.89 12.80 -6.00
N MET A 73 -0.07 12.94 -7.05
CA MET A 73 0.21 14.26 -7.61
C MET A 73 -1.03 14.87 -8.29
N GLN A 74 -1.91 14.06 -8.86
CA GLN A 74 -3.19 14.55 -9.38
C GLN A 74 -4.10 15.04 -8.25
N MET A 75 -4.18 14.30 -7.14
CA MET A 75 -4.96 14.70 -5.96
C MET A 75 -4.37 15.93 -5.27
N TRP A 76 -3.04 16.01 -5.15
CA TRP A 76 -2.34 17.19 -4.65
C TRP A 76 -2.66 18.42 -5.51
N GLU A 77 -2.52 18.30 -6.83
CA GLU A 77 -2.78 19.39 -7.76
C GLU A 77 -4.21 19.93 -7.64
N GLN A 78 -5.21 19.06 -7.51
CA GLN A 78 -6.61 19.47 -7.51
C GLN A 78 -7.16 19.83 -6.13
N GLN A 79 -6.72 19.12 -5.07
CA GLN A 79 -7.35 19.14 -3.74
C GLN A 79 -6.40 19.56 -2.62
N GLY A 80 -5.09 19.57 -2.89
CA GLY A 80 -4.06 20.12 -2.00
C GLY A 80 -3.80 19.37 -0.70
N PHE A 81 -4.33 18.17 -0.53
CA PHE A 81 -3.95 17.27 0.57
C PHE A 81 -2.90 16.27 0.07
N THR A 82 -2.12 15.71 0.99
CA THR A 82 -1.05 14.76 0.68
C THR A 82 -1.53 13.32 0.74
N SER A 83 -1.01 12.48 -0.14
CA SER A 83 -1.35 11.05 -0.16
C SER A 83 -0.18 10.21 -0.65
N TYR A 84 -0.08 8.96 -0.22
CA TYR A 84 0.99 8.06 -0.68
C TYR A 84 0.44 6.67 -0.97
N VAL A 85 0.88 6.06 -2.08
CA VAL A 85 0.52 4.68 -2.46
C VAL A 85 1.66 3.72 -2.07
N CYS A 86 1.45 2.94 -1.04
CA CYS A 86 2.33 1.86 -0.60
C CYS A 86 1.89 0.55 -1.28
N GLY A 87 2.09 0.46 -2.60
CA GLY A 87 1.65 -0.68 -3.41
C GLY A 87 2.75 -1.36 -4.23
N THR A 88 2.66 -2.69 -4.33
CA THR A 88 3.58 -3.55 -5.08
C THR A 88 2.84 -4.49 -6.05
N PRO A 89 3.50 -5.02 -7.10
CA PRO A 89 2.84 -5.93 -8.02
C PRO A 89 2.35 -7.20 -7.31
N GLY A 90 1.06 -7.51 -7.45
CA GLY A 90 0.48 -8.73 -6.87
C GLY A 90 0.56 -8.82 -5.34
N GLN A 91 0.57 -7.68 -4.64
CA GLN A 91 0.66 -7.58 -3.18
C GLN A 91 -0.37 -8.48 -2.48
N TYR A 92 0.08 -9.22 -1.47
CA TYR A 92 -0.78 -9.98 -0.56
C TYR A 92 -1.19 -9.13 0.65
N LEU A 93 -2.30 -9.47 1.32
CA LEU A 93 -2.79 -8.69 2.47
C LEU A 93 -1.80 -8.61 3.64
N TYR A 94 -1.01 -9.66 3.90
CA TYR A 94 0.05 -9.60 4.92
C TYR A 94 1.13 -8.55 4.58
N GLN A 95 1.37 -8.29 3.30
CA GLN A 95 2.28 -7.22 2.86
C GLN A 95 1.59 -5.86 2.98
N SER A 96 0.30 -5.75 2.66
CA SER A 96 -0.48 -4.53 2.89
C SER A 96 -0.46 -4.11 4.35
N GLU A 97 -0.64 -5.05 5.28
CA GLU A 97 -0.53 -4.80 6.72
C GLU A 97 0.89 -4.35 7.10
N THR A 98 1.91 -5.00 6.57
CA THR A 98 3.32 -4.59 6.77
C THR A 98 3.59 -3.16 6.28
N PHE A 99 3.07 -2.77 5.11
CA PHE A 99 3.23 -1.43 4.58
C PHE A 99 2.44 -0.39 5.38
N LEU A 100 1.27 -0.76 5.89
CA LEU A 100 0.50 0.05 6.81
C LEU A 100 1.27 0.32 8.10
N GLU A 101 1.80 -0.71 8.76
CA GLU A 101 2.60 -0.58 9.98
C GLU A 101 3.82 0.32 9.74
N LYS A 102 4.56 0.09 8.66
CA LYS A 102 5.71 0.91 8.24
C LYS A 102 5.34 2.38 8.01
N ALA A 103 4.19 2.65 7.41
CA ALA A 103 3.72 4.02 7.24
C ALA A 103 3.51 4.71 8.59
N PHE A 104 2.96 3.99 9.57
CA PHE A 104 2.68 4.51 10.91
C PHE A 104 3.93 4.69 11.79
N GLU A 105 5.09 4.17 11.38
CA GLU A 105 6.37 4.45 12.07
C GLU A 105 6.70 5.95 12.11
N ASN A 106 6.29 6.71 11.08
CA ASN A 106 6.60 8.13 10.95
C ASN A 106 5.42 9.01 10.50
N GLN A 107 4.24 8.44 10.25
CA GLN A 107 3.07 9.17 9.78
C GLN A 107 1.85 8.93 10.69
N LYS A 108 0.96 9.92 10.71
CA LYS A 108 -0.38 9.85 11.33
C LYS A 108 -1.43 10.31 10.32
N PRO A 109 -1.78 9.45 9.34
CA PRO A 109 -2.77 9.82 8.33
C PRO A 109 -4.15 10.02 8.94
N SER A 110 -4.99 10.79 8.27
CA SER A 110 -6.42 10.92 8.63
C SER A 110 -7.23 9.71 8.17
N VAL A 111 -6.79 9.07 7.08
CA VAL A 111 -7.44 7.88 6.52
C VAL A 111 -6.44 6.94 5.87
N VAL A 112 -6.68 5.65 6.06
CA VAL A 112 -6.02 4.55 5.35
C VAL A 112 -7.03 3.91 4.41
N VAL A 113 -6.56 3.64 3.19
CA VAL A 113 -7.35 3.05 2.11
C VAL A 113 -6.73 1.71 1.75
N LEU A 114 -7.51 0.65 1.79
CA LEU A 114 -7.13 -0.64 1.24
C LEU A 114 -7.81 -0.82 -0.12
N GLU A 115 -6.99 -0.93 -1.18
CA GLU A 115 -7.48 -1.42 -2.47
C GLU A 115 -7.79 -2.92 -2.35
N THR A 116 -8.98 -3.30 -2.77
CA THR A 116 -9.63 -4.56 -2.39
C THR A 116 -9.28 -5.75 -3.27
N ASN A 117 -8.56 -5.58 -4.39
CA ASN A 117 -8.20 -6.70 -5.28
C ASN A 117 -7.39 -7.77 -4.54
N ALA A 118 -6.46 -7.34 -3.67
CA ALA A 118 -5.65 -8.23 -2.85
C ALA A 118 -6.48 -9.12 -1.91
N ILE A 119 -7.72 -8.76 -1.58
CA ILE A 119 -8.60 -9.55 -0.71
C ILE A 119 -8.99 -10.88 -1.36
N TYR A 120 -9.06 -10.96 -2.69
CA TYR A 120 -9.35 -12.21 -3.40
C TYR A 120 -8.10 -13.05 -3.73
N ARG A 121 -6.92 -12.60 -3.31
CA ARG A 121 -5.66 -13.32 -3.56
C ARG A 121 -5.44 -14.39 -2.48
N LYS A 122 -5.40 -15.66 -2.89
CA LYS A 122 -5.14 -16.77 -1.95
C LYS A 122 -3.77 -16.62 -1.29
N MET A 123 -3.75 -16.63 0.04
CA MET A 123 -2.53 -16.57 0.84
C MET A 123 -2.18 -17.95 1.40
N SER A 124 -0.89 -18.28 1.42
CA SER A 124 -0.40 -19.43 2.19
C SER A 124 -0.20 -19.02 3.66
N PRO A 125 -0.78 -19.75 4.63
CA PRO A 125 -0.54 -19.48 6.05
C PRO A 125 0.95 -19.52 6.42
N SER A 126 1.74 -20.39 5.80
CA SER A 126 3.19 -20.45 6.06
C SER A 126 3.92 -19.23 5.51
N ALA A 127 3.48 -18.68 4.38
CA ALA A 127 4.05 -17.45 3.83
C ALA A 127 3.68 -16.24 4.69
N ALA A 128 2.44 -16.18 5.18
CA ALA A 128 1.98 -15.16 6.13
C ALA A 128 2.83 -15.17 7.42
N VAL A 129 3.04 -16.36 8.01
CA VAL A 129 3.93 -16.52 9.18
C VAL A 129 5.37 -16.11 8.86
N MET A 130 5.88 -16.50 7.69
CA MET A 130 7.24 -16.11 7.28
C MET A 130 7.36 -14.59 7.14
N ASN A 131 6.36 -13.91 6.58
CA ASN A 131 6.32 -12.46 6.51
C ASN A 131 6.36 -11.81 7.91
N THR A 132 5.62 -12.34 8.88
CA THR A 132 5.71 -11.88 10.27
C THR A 132 7.12 -12.06 10.84
N VAL A 133 7.76 -13.21 10.60
CA VAL A 133 9.14 -13.47 11.05
C VAL A 133 10.14 -12.52 10.38
N GLU A 134 9.99 -12.25 9.08
CA GLU A 134 10.81 -11.28 8.34
C GLU A 134 10.65 -9.85 8.85
N ASN A 135 9.43 -9.45 9.25
CA ASN A 135 9.19 -8.13 9.83
C ASN A 135 9.83 -7.99 11.22
N MET A 136 9.76 -9.03 12.05
CA MET A 136 10.42 -9.06 13.36
C MET A 136 11.95 -9.11 13.24
N PHE A 137 12.46 -9.85 12.26
CA PHE A 137 13.88 -10.08 12.04
C PHE A 137 14.23 -9.83 10.57
N SER A 138 14.50 -8.56 10.26
CA SER A 138 14.77 -8.06 8.91
C SER A 138 15.94 -8.75 8.20
N ILE A 139 16.82 -9.44 8.93
CA ILE A 139 17.85 -10.30 8.32
C ILE A 139 17.24 -11.33 7.38
N PHE A 140 16.06 -11.91 7.64
CA PHE A 140 15.51 -12.93 6.73
C PHE A 140 15.10 -12.34 5.39
N ARG A 141 14.51 -11.14 5.39
CA ARG A 141 14.17 -10.43 4.15
C ARG A 141 15.42 -10.00 3.40
N TYR A 142 16.34 -9.34 4.11
CA TYR A 142 17.52 -8.74 3.50
C TYR A 142 18.75 -9.64 3.52
N HIS A 143 18.58 -10.96 3.70
CA HIS A 143 19.67 -11.89 3.94
C HIS A 143 20.71 -11.85 2.83
N ASP A 144 20.28 -11.60 1.59
CA ASP A 144 21.15 -11.53 0.41
C ASP A 144 22.09 -10.31 0.37
N ARG A 145 21.85 -9.28 1.21
CA ARG A 145 22.68 -8.08 1.27
C ARG A 145 24.12 -8.36 1.69
N TRP A 146 24.42 -9.49 2.33
CA TRP A 146 25.78 -9.90 2.69
C TRP A 146 26.77 -9.85 1.51
N LYS A 147 26.27 -10.00 0.28
CA LYS A 147 27.05 -9.93 -0.97
C LYS A 147 27.50 -8.51 -1.33
N SER A 148 26.90 -7.49 -0.74
CA SER A 148 27.04 -6.07 -1.12
C SER A 148 27.25 -5.13 0.07
N MET A 149 27.48 -5.66 1.26
CA MET A 149 27.62 -4.85 2.48
C MET A 149 28.95 -4.10 2.54
N GLY A 150 28.90 -2.89 3.09
CA GLY A 150 30.05 -2.03 3.33
C GLY A 150 30.19 -1.65 4.80
N SER A 151 31.21 -0.86 5.13
CA SER A 151 31.45 -0.39 6.50
C SER A 151 30.27 0.41 7.08
N ASP A 152 29.54 1.11 6.21
CA ASP A 152 28.35 1.88 6.57
C ASP A 152 27.25 1.01 7.17
N ASP A 153 27.10 -0.24 6.73
CA ASP A 153 26.06 -1.14 7.25
C ASP A 153 26.27 -1.51 8.72
N PHE A 154 27.53 -1.48 9.18
CA PHE A 154 27.91 -1.78 10.55
C PHE A 154 27.95 -0.54 11.44
N LEU A 155 28.21 0.64 10.86
CA LEU A 155 28.55 1.85 11.63
C LEU A 155 27.46 2.92 11.59
N LYS A 156 26.64 2.99 10.53
CA LYS A 156 25.65 4.05 10.36
C LYS A 156 24.26 3.63 10.83
N PRO A 157 23.50 4.55 11.44
CA PRO A 157 22.09 4.33 11.69
C PRO A 157 21.30 4.31 10.38
N VAL A 158 20.09 3.75 10.44
CA VAL A 158 19.12 3.87 9.35
C VAL A 158 18.70 5.33 9.20
N ASN A 159 18.73 5.85 7.98
CA ASN A 159 18.27 7.20 7.67
C ASN A 159 17.62 7.22 6.28
N TYR A 160 16.30 7.13 6.26
CA TYR A 160 15.49 7.21 5.04
C TYR A 160 15.32 8.68 4.63
N THR A 161 15.79 9.01 3.43
CA THR A 161 15.83 10.40 2.94
C THR A 161 15.31 10.55 1.52
N TRP A 162 15.17 9.45 0.78
CA TRP A 162 14.63 9.50 -0.56
C TRP A 162 13.10 9.52 -0.51
N THR A 163 12.50 10.39 -1.29
CA THR A 163 11.05 10.44 -1.51
C THR A 163 10.77 10.19 -2.98
N ASP A 164 9.74 9.40 -3.27
CA ASP A 164 9.27 9.22 -4.64
C ASP A 164 8.57 10.49 -5.12
N ASP A 165 8.88 10.97 -6.33
CA ASP A 165 8.19 12.10 -6.94
C ASP A 165 6.76 11.73 -7.35
N MET A 166 6.52 10.45 -7.64
CA MET A 166 5.19 9.94 -7.99
C MET A 166 4.40 9.50 -6.75
N LYS A 167 5.02 9.50 -5.56
CA LYS A 167 4.43 9.04 -4.28
C LYS A 167 3.80 7.65 -4.39
N GLY A 168 4.49 6.74 -5.07
CA GLY A 168 4.06 5.35 -5.29
C GLY A 168 3.22 5.12 -6.54
N TYR A 169 2.69 6.16 -7.20
CA TYR A 169 1.97 6.03 -8.46
C TYR A 169 2.89 5.56 -9.59
N ARG A 170 2.45 4.58 -10.40
CA ARG A 170 3.21 4.10 -11.56
C ARG A 170 2.59 4.59 -12.85
N TYR A 171 3.14 5.67 -13.37
CA TYR A 171 2.72 6.24 -14.65
C TYR A 171 2.89 5.23 -15.79
N ASN A 172 1.82 5.10 -16.57
CA ASN A 172 1.83 4.40 -17.85
C ASN A 172 0.70 5.00 -18.71
N ASN A 173 1.02 5.47 -19.91
CA ASN A 173 0.07 6.07 -20.85
C ASN A 173 -0.26 5.17 -22.05
N ALA A 174 0.20 3.92 -22.05
CA ALA A 174 -0.15 2.98 -23.11
C ALA A 174 -1.66 2.77 -23.17
N VAL A 175 -2.13 2.45 -24.37
CA VAL A 175 -3.54 2.17 -24.65
C VAL A 175 -3.64 0.76 -25.22
N ASP A 176 -4.33 -0.11 -24.52
CA ASP A 176 -4.71 -1.44 -25.02
C ASP A 176 -6.13 -1.75 -24.55
N GLN A 177 -7.07 -1.68 -25.48
CA GLN A 177 -8.52 -1.66 -25.21
C GLN A 177 -9.04 -2.95 -24.57
N ALA A 178 -10.08 -2.82 -23.74
CA ALA A 178 -10.74 -3.93 -23.07
C ALA A 178 -12.16 -4.17 -23.60
N PRO A 179 -12.60 -5.43 -23.73
CA PRO A 179 -14.01 -5.74 -23.94
C PRO A 179 -14.81 -5.50 -22.65
N THR A 180 -16.02 -4.92 -22.78
CA THR A 180 -16.86 -4.55 -21.61
C THR A 180 -18.18 -5.33 -21.52
N LYS A 181 -18.41 -6.27 -22.45
CA LYS A 181 -19.72 -6.95 -22.59
C LYS A 181 -20.18 -7.66 -21.32
N GLU A 182 -19.26 -8.25 -20.56
CA GLU A 182 -19.55 -9.03 -19.35
C GLU A 182 -19.16 -8.30 -18.06
N TYR A 183 -18.72 -7.05 -18.17
CA TYR A 183 -18.19 -6.29 -17.06
C TYR A 183 -19.31 -5.81 -16.12
N MET A 184 -19.23 -6.22 -14.85
CA MET A 184 -20.18 -5.91 -13.76
C MET A 184 -21.66 -6.15 -14.11
N ILE A 185 -21.97 -7.27 -14.76
CA ILE A 185 -23.37 -7.70 -14.89
C ILE A 185 -23.93 -8.06 -13.50
N PRO A 186 -25.05 -7.45 -13.05
CA PRO A 186 -25.64 -7.72 -11.74
C PRO A 186 -25.97 -9.20 -11.50
N THR A 187 -25.71 -9.64 -10.27
CA THR A 187 -26.06 -10.98 -9.77
C THR A 187 -26.26 -10.91 -8.25
N ASP A 188 -27.00 -11.87 -7.68
CA ASP A 188 -27.14 -12.03 -6.23
C ASP A 188 -26.02 -12.90 -5.63
N GLN A 189 -25.17 -13.50 -6.47
CA GLN A 189 -24.04 -14.31 -6.00
C GLN A 189 -22.98 -13.42 -5.33
N ALA A 190 -22.43 -13.87 -4.21
CA ALA A 190 -21.27 -13.26 -3.57
C ALA A 190 -20.07 -14.20 -3.67
N ALA A 191 -18.93 -13.67 -4.12
CA ALA A 191 -17.70 -14.44 -4.22
C ALA A 191 -17.14 -14.67 -2.80
N PRO A 192 -16.85 -15.92 -2.41
CA PRO A 192 -16.36 -16.21 -1.07
C PRO A 192 -14.97 -15.59 -0.86
N ILE A 193 -14.75 -15.09 0.35
CA ILE A 193 -13.45 -14.58 0.81
C ILE A 193 -12.88 -15.62 1.78
N GLU A 194 -11.60 -15.93 1.63
CA GLU A 194 -10.94 -16.91 2.50
C GLU A 194 -10.81 -16.34 3.92
N ALA A 195 -11.05 -17.14 4.97
CA ALA A 195 -11.07 -16.67 6.36
C ALA A 195 -9.77 -15.94 6.78
N LEU A 196 -8.62 -16.41 6.29
CA LEU A 196 -7.34 -15.74 6.55
C LEU A 196 -7.31 -14.33 5.95
N ASN A 197 -7.89 -14.14 4.76
CA ASN A 197 -7.95 -12.84 4.11
C ASN A 197 -8.87 -11.89 4.87
N GLU A 198 -10.02 -12.38 5.35
CA GLU A 198 -10.91 -11.60 6.22
C GLU A 198 -10.21 -11.16 7.52
N GLU A 199 -9.43 -12.05 8.14
CA GLU A 199 -8.66 -11.75 9.35
C GLU A 199 -7.69 -10.59 9.14
N TYR A 200 -6.95 -10.55 8.02
CA TYR A 200 -6.05 -9.42 7.72
C TYR A 200 -6.80 -8.11 7.47
N VAL A 201 -7.96 -8.13 6.81
CA VAL A 201 -8.78 -6.92 6.62
C VAL A 201 -9.26 -6.41 7.98
N LYS A 202 -9.72 -7.31 8.85
CA LYS A 202 -10.12 -6.99 10.21
C LYS A 202 -8.97 -6.41 11.02
N ASN A 203 -7.79 -7.03 11.00
CA ASN A 203 -6.61 -6.56 11.74
C ASN A 203 -6.18 -5.16 11.30
N MET A 204 -6.14 -4.88 9.99
CA MET A 204 -5.83 -3.53 9.50
C MET A 204 -6.89 -2.50 9.92
N ALA A 205 -8.17 -2.86 9.91
CA ALA A 205 -9.25 -1.99 10.36
C ALA A 205 -9.16 -1.71 11.88
N GLU A 206 -8.87 -2.74 12.68
CA GLU A 206 -8.67 -2.62 14.13
C GLU A 206 -7.43 -1.77 14.45
N PHE A 207 -6.31 -2.00 13.77
CA PHE A 207 -5.10 -1.20 13.89
C PHE A 207 -5.36 0.29 13.60
N CYS A 208 -6.08 0.60 12.51
CA CYS A 208 -6.44 1.98 12.19
C CYS A 208 -7.34 2.58 13.29
N ARG A 209 -8.34 1.84 13.76
CA ARG A 209 -9.26 2.27 14.84
C ARG A 209 -8.51 2.56 16.14
N GLU A 210 -7.58 1.70 16.54
CA GLU A 210 -6.76 1.86 17.75
C GLU A 210 -5.86 3.10 17.69
N ASN A 211 -5.44 3.49 16.48
CA ASN A 211 -4.68 4.71 16.23
C ASN A 211 -5.55 5.94 15.93
N GLY A 212 -6.88 5.83 16.03
CA GLY A 212 -7.81 6.93 15.77
C GLY A 212 -7.89 7.37 14.30
N VAL A 213 -7.53 6.48 13.38
CA VAL A 213 -7.49 6.71 11.92
C VAL A 213 -8.67 6.01 11.24
N ALA A 214 -9.28 6.66 10.25
CA ALA A 214 -10.34 6.03 9.47
C ALA A 214 -9.77 4.95 8.52
N PHE A 215 -10.52 3.87 8.34
CA PHE A 215 -10.18 2.81 7.38
C PHE A 215 -11.27 2.70 6.31
N LEU A 216 -10.88 2.63 5.04
CA LEU A 216 -11.78 2.63 3.88
C LEU A 216 -11.40 1.51 2.91
N LEU A 217 -12.37 0.72 2.49
CA LEU A 217 -12.20 -0.23 1.39
C LEU A 217 -12.57 0.44 0.06
N VAL A 218 -11.73 0.26 -0.96
CA VAL A 218 -12.01 0.79 -2.31
C VAL A 218 -11.67 -0.26 -3.37
N SER A 219 -12.61 -0.56 -4.24
CA SER A 219 -12.37 -1.34 -5.46
C SER A 219 -12.14 -0.38 -6.62
N THR A 220 -10.97 -0.42 -7.26
CA THR A 220 -10.69 0.41 -8.44
C THR A 220 -11.21 -0.24 -9.73
N PRO A 221 -11.51 0.53 -10.79
CA PRO A 221 -12.03 -0.03 -12.04
C PRO A 221 -11.06 -1.00 -12.71
N SER A 222 -11.48 -2.25 -12.93
CA SER A 222 -10.75 -3.25 -13.73
C SER A 222 -11.73 -4.27 -14.31
N THR A 223 -11.75 -4.45 -15.63
CA THR A 223 -12.63 -5.45 -16.28
C THR A 223 -12.12 -6.87 -16.10
N VAL A 224 -10.85 -7.04 -15.73
CA VAL A 224 -10.23 -8.35 -15.49
C VAL A 224 -10.40 -8.76 -14.03
N ASN A 225 -10.16 -7.84 -13.09
CA ASN A 225 -10.15 -8.15 -11.67
C ASN A 225 -11.53 -8.04 -11.01
N TRP A 226 -12.48 -7.33 -11.61
CA TRP A 226 -13.79 -7.12 -11.01
C TRP A 226 -14.96 -7.68 -11.81
N ASN A 227 -15.84 -8.32 -11.06
CA ASN A 227 -17.18 -8.69 -11.48
C ASN A 227 -18.12 -8.44 -10.30
N TYR A 228 -19.42 -8.50 -10.57
CA TYR A 228 -20.44 -8.17 -9.58
C TYR A 228 -20.48 -9.15 -8.39
N SER A 229 -20.04 -10.40 -8.58
CA SER A 229 -19.94 -11.36 -7.46
C SER A 229 -18.83 -10.99 -6.48
N ARG A 230 -17.68 -10.53 -6.97
CA ARG A 230 -16.62 -9.94 -6.12
C ARG A 230 -17.09 -8.68 -5.41
N HIS A 231 -17.83 -7.80 -6.10
CA HIS A 231 -18.45 -6.63 -5.47
C HIS A 231 -19.30 -7.04 -4.25
N ASN A 232 -20.23 -7.97 -4.44
CA ASN A 232 -21.14 -8.43 -3.39
C ASN A 232 -20.38 -9.06 -2.20
N GLY A 233 -19.29 -9.79 -2.47
CA GLY A 233 -18.47 -10.36 -1.40
C GLY A 233 -17.77 -9.29 -0.55
N ILE A 234 -17.18 -8.27 -1.18
CA ILE A 234 -16.59 -7.14 -0.44
C ILE A 234 -17.67 -6.33 0.28
N GLU A 235 -18.84 -6.10 -0.33
CA GLU A 235 -19.95 -5.39 0.31
C GLU A 235 -20.42 -6.13 1.58
N ALA A 236 -20.56 -7.46 1.51
CA ALA A 236 -20.90 -8.28 2.66
C ALA A 236 -19.83 -8.18 3.77
N LEU A 237 -18.55 -8.32 3.42
CA LEU A 237 -17.43 -8.18 4.36
C LEU A 237 -17.41 -6.79 5.02
N ALA A 238 -17.52 -5.74 4.21
CA ALA A 238 -17.52 -4.36 4.67
C ALA A 238 -18.68 -4.10 5.65
N LYS A 239 -19.86 -4.63 5.36
CA LYS A 239 -21.04 -4.55 6.23
C LYS A 239 -20.83 -5.31 7.54
N GLU A 240 -20.29 -6.52 7.49
CA GLU A 240 -20.02 -7.35 8.68
C GLU A 240 -19.09 -6.64 9.67
N TYR A 241 -18.03 -6.03 9.16
CA TYR A 241 -17.02 -5.35 9.99
C TYR A 241 -17.26 -3.83 10.15
N ASN A 242 -18.41 -3.33 9.67
CA ASN A 242 -18.76 -1.90 9.69
C ASN A 242 -17.67 -0.97 9.12
N ILE A 243 -17.08 -1.40 8.00
CA ILE A 243 -16.06 -0.66 7.26
C ILE A 243 -16.74 0.04 6.08
N PRO A 244 -16.54 1.35 5.88
CA PRO A 244 -17.00 2.02 4.66
C PRO A 244 -16.38 1.37 3.41
N TYR A 245 -17.19 1.17 2.37
CA TYR A 245 -16.76 0.57 1.11
C TYR A 245 -17.24 1.41 -0.09
N ILE A 246 -16.36 1.56 -1.08
CA ILE A 246 -16.65 2.21 -2.36
C ILE A 246 -16.23 1.27 -3.47
N ASP A 247 -17.18 0.92 -4.35
CA ASP A 247 -16.86 0.21 -5.57
C ASP A 247 -16.93 1.14 -6.78
N MET A 248 -15.77 1.61 -7.24
CA MET A 248 -15.68 2.50 -8.39
C MET A 248 -16.06 1.81 -9.71
N ASN A 249 -16.11 0.47 -9.75
CA ASN A 249 -16.58 -0.27 -10.93
C ASN A 249 -18.08 -0.04 -11.21
N LEU A 250 -18.86 0.34 -10.18
CA LEU A 250 -20.29 0.66 -10.29
C LEU A 250 -20.56 2.15 -10.55
N MET A 251 -19.58 3.02 -10.33
CA MET A 251 -19.70 4.48 -10.41
C MET A 251 -19.46 5.02 -11.82
N ARG A 252 -20.08 4.39 -12.83
CA ARG A 252 -19.77 4.65 -14.25
C ARG A 252 -20.19 6.04 -14.73
N GLN A 253 -21.11 6.70 -14.01
CA GLN A 253 -21.54 8.05 -14.35
C GLN A 253 -20.58 9.09 -13.77
N GLU A 254 -20.16 8.87 -12.52
CA GLU A 254 -19.25 9.75 -11.78
C GLU A 254 -17.79 9.59 -12.22
N ILE A 255 -17.42 8.37 -12.62
CA ILE A 255 -16.08 7.99 -13.09
C ILE A 255 -16.23 7.29 -14.46
N PRO A 256 -16.42 8.06 -15.55
CA PRO A 256 -16.65 7.49 -16.88
C PRO A 256 -15.35 6.97 -17.50
N ILE A 257 -14.99 5.71 -17.21
CA ILE A 257 -13.86 5.01 -17.84
C ILE A 257 -14.22 4.60 -19.27
N ASP A 258 -13.45 5.09 -20.24
CA ASP A 258 -13.49 4.68 -21.64
C ASP A 258 -12.53 3.50 -21.82
N TRP A 259 -13.05 2.28 -21.76
CA TRP A 259 -12.25 1.05 -21.90
C TRP A 259 -11.57 0.88 -23.26
N THR A 260 -11.81 1.77 -24.23
CA THR A 260 -11.04 1.83 -25.49
C THR A 260 -9.78 2.69 -25.40
N LYS A 261 -9.65 3.51 -24.33
CA LYS A 261 -8.59 4.52 -24.19
C LYS A 261 -7.95 4.60 -22.82
N ASP A 262 -8.64 4.21 -21.75
CA ASP A 262 -8.25 4.47 -20.36
C ASP A 262 -7.58 3.27 -19.67
N THR A 263 -7.21 2.25 -20.44
CA THR A 263 -6.51 1.06 -19.96
C THR A 263 -5.27 0.77 -20.82
N ARG A 264 -4.27 0.16 -20.20
CA ARG A 264 -2.96 -0.11 -20.81
C ARG A 264 -2.73 -1.57 -21.21
N ASP A 265 -3.63 -2.47 -20.81
CA ASP A 265 -3.43 -3.93 -20.86
C ASP A 265 -4.75 -4.69 -20.83
N GLN A 266 -5.66 -4.36 -21.76
CA GLN A 266 -6.94 -5.07 -21.96
C GLN A 266 -7.85 -5.07 -20.72
N GLY A 267 -7.73 -4.02 -19.91
CA GLY A 267 -8.61 -3.73 -18.80
C GLY A 267 -8.20 -4.36 -17.48
N ASP A 268 -6.98 -4.90 -17.39
CA ASP A 268 -6.38 -5.29 -16.11
C ASP A 268 -6.13 -4.04 -15.27
N HIS A 269 -5.38 -3.08 -15.82
CA HIS A 269 -5.02 -1.84 -15.17
C HIS A 269 -5.47 -0.61 -15.97
N LEU A 270 -5.77 0.46 -15.24
CA LEU A 270 -5.91 1.78 -15.84
C LEU A 270 -4.56 2.31 -16.33
N ASN A 271 -4.62 3.09 -17.41
CA ASN A 271 -3.52 3.96 -17.80
C ASN A 271 -3.67 5.33 -17.13
N HIS A 272 -2.81 6.28 -17.49
CA HIS A 272 -2.80 7.60 -16.89
C HIS A 272 -4.14 8.35 -17.04
N SER A 273 -4.77 8.29 -18.22
CA SER A 273 -6.07 8.94 -18.45
C SER A 273 -7.17 8.39 -17.52
N GLY A 274 -7.24 7.07 -17.36
CA GLY A 274 -8.14 6.43 -16.40
C GLY A 274 -7.82 6.80 -14.94
N ALA A 275 -6.54 6.80 -14.59
CA ALA A 275 -6.06 7.16 -13.26
C ALA A 275 -6.41 8.61 -12.88
N VAL A 276 -6.36 9.55 -13.83
CA VAL A 276 -6.77 10.94 -13.61
C VAL A 276 -8.24 11.02 -13.24
N LYS A 277 -9.12 10.28 -13.93
CA LYS A 277 -10.57 10.24 -13.62
C LYS A 277 -10.83 9.69 -12.23
N VAL A 278 -10.24 8.55 -11.90
CA VAL A 278 -10.33 7.93 -10.57
C VAL A 278 -9.82 8.88 -9.48
N SER A 279 -8.62 9.44 -9.66
CA SER A 279 -7.97 10.30 -8.68
C SER A 279 -8.72 11.61 -8.47
N SER A 280 -9.31 12.18 -9.52
CA SER A 280 -10.08 13.43 -9.43
C SER A 280 -11.33 13.23 -8.58
N TRP A 281 -12.10 12.17 -8.87
CA TRP A 281 -13.30 11.85 -8.09
C TRP A 281 -12.94 11.47 -6.64
N PHE A 282 -12.00 10.55 -6.48
CA PHE A 282 -11.59 10.05 -5.16
C PHE A 282 -11.00 11.16 -4.30
N GLY A 283 -10.13 11.99 -4.86
CA GLY A 283 -9.53 13.11 -4.15
C GLY A 283 -10.58 14.07 -3.61
N LYS A 284 -11.57 14.45 -4.44
CA LYS A 284 -12.68 15.29 -4.00
C LYS A 284 -13.49 14.62 -2.87
N PHE A 285 -13.84 13.36 -3.05
CA PHE A 285 -14.60 12.60 -2.05
C PHE A 285 -13.87 12.54 -0.70
N VAL A 286 -12.59 12.15 -0.68
CA VAL A 286 -11.81 12.02 0.56
C VAL A 286 -11.59 13.39 1.21
N LYS A 287 -11.29 14.41 0.40
CA LYS A 287 -11.14 15.79 0.87
C LYS A 287 -12.37 16.27 1.63
N GLU A 288 -13.56 16.08 1.06
CA GLU A 288 -14.83 16.48 1.66
C GLU A 288 -15.18 15.62 2.88
N LYS A 289 -15.11 14.29 2.73
CA LYS A 289 -15.50 13.34 3.79
C LYS A 289 -14.67 13.48 5.06
N PHE A 290 -13.37 13.72 4.93
CA PHE A 290 -12.44 13.82 6.06
C PHE A 290 -11.98 15.25 6.34
N SER A 291 -12.55 16.25 5.66
CA SER A 291 -12.22 17.67 5.84
C SER A 291 -10.72 17.97 5.77
N LEU A 292 -10.02 17.33 4.81
CA LEU A 292 -8.57 17.45 4.69
C LEU A 292 -8.17 18.89 4.34
N LYS A 293 -7.01 19.36 4.80
CA LYS A 293 -6.56 20.74 4.54
C LYS A 293 -5.92 20.87 3.16
N ASP A 294 -6.04 22.04 2.55
CA ASP A 294 -5.22 22.38 1.37
C ASP A 294 -3.91 22.96 1.88
N ARG A 295 -2.81 22.30 1.54
CA ARG A 295 -1.46 22.57 2.06
C ARG A 295 -0.54 23.11 0.97
N ARG A 296 -1.04 23.40 -0.23
CA ARG A 296 -0.20 23.86 -1.35
C ARG A 296 0.53 25.17 -1.09
N GLN A 297 -0.06 26.03 -0.25
CA GLN A 297 0.52 27.31 0.17
C GLN A 297 1.35 27.21 1.46
N ASP A 298 1.41 26.02 2.08
CA ASP A 298 2.21 25.80 3.27
C ASP A 298 3.66 25.49 2.88
N SER A 299 4.58 26.35 3.31
CA SER A 299 6.01 26.23 3.02
C SER A 299 6.63 24.92 3.51
N SER A 300 6.07 24.25 4.54
CA SER A 300 6.60 22.95 4.99
C SER A 300 6.40 21.83 3.95
N TYR A 301 5.47 22.04 3.01
CA TYR A 301 5.09 21.14 1.93
C TYR A 301 5.68 21.55 0.57
N SER A 302 6.61 22.50 0.50
CA SER A 302 7.20 22.95 -0.78
C SER A 302 7.73 21.82 -1.67
N GLN A 303 8.26 20.75 -1.07
CA GLN A 303 8.75 19.56 -1.78
C GLN A 303 7.66 18.87 -2.63
N TRP A 304 6.39 19.00 -2.25
CA TRP A 304 5.25 18.48 -3.01
C TRP A 304 4.99 19.31 -4.27
N ASN A 305 5.20 20.63 -4.21
CA ASN A 305 5.11 21.48 -5.39
C ASN A 305 6.28 21.21 -6.35
N ASP A 306 7.48 20.96 -5.81
CA ASP A 306 8.63 20.56 -6.62
C ASP A 306 8.40 19.19 -7.29
N ALA A 307 7.88 18.21 -6.54
CA ALA A 307 7.49 16.90 -7.06
C ALA A 307 6.39 17.01 -8.13
N LEU A 308 5.37 17.85 -7.91
CA LEU A 308 4.34 18.14 -8.91
C LEU A 308 4.95 18.72 -10.20
N GLY A 309 5.93 19.62 -10.09
CA GLY A 309 6.64 20.16 -11.25
C GLY A 309 7.40 19.08 -12.05
N ARG A 310 7.96 18.07 -11.37
CA ARG A 310 8.62 16.92 -12.03
C ARG A 310 7.59 15.94 -12.61
N TYR A 311 6.51 15.69 -11.89
CA TYR A 311 5.38 14.89 -12.34
C TYR A 311 4.81 15.40 -13.66
N LYS A 312 4.54 16.70 -13.77
CA LYS A 312 4.01 17.33 -15.00
C LYS A 312 4.93 17.14 -16.21
N LYS A 313 6.25 17.19 -15.99
CA LYS A 313 7.24 16.91 -17.05
C LYS A 313 7.20 15.45 -17.51
N THR A 314 6.92 14.52 -16.60
CA THR A 314 6.81 13.08 -16.89
C THR A 314 5.52 12.75 -17.62
N VAL A 315 4.38 13.28 -17.17
CA VAL A 315 3.07 12.90 -17.72
C VAL A 315 2.68 13.68 -18.98
N GLY A 316 3.37 14.79 -19.26
CA GLY A 316 3.01 15.78 -20.28
C GLY A 316 2.01 16.79 -19.74
N GLU A 317 2.13 18.07 -20.12
CA GLU A 317 1.04 19.02 -19.86
C GLU A 317 -0.21 18.52 -20.63
N VAL A 318 -1.26 18.17 -19.90
CA VAL A 318 -2.58 17.87 -20.46
C VAL A 318 -3.27 19.18 -20.81
#